data_AF-A0A642USP5-F1
#
_entry.id   AF-A0A642USP5-F1
#
_cell.length_a   1.000
_cell.length_b   1.000
_cell.length_c   1.000
_cell.angle_alpha   90.00
_cell.angle_beta   90.00
_cell.angle_gamma   90.00
#
_symmetry.space_group_name_H-M   'P 1'
#
loop_
_entity.id
_entity.type
_entity.pdbx_description
1 polymer ?
#
loop_
_entity_poly.entity_id
_entity_poly.type
_entity_poly.pdbx_seq_one_letter_code
_entity_poly.pdbx_strand_id
1 'polypeptide(L)'
;MAKHSKQFVRSLKNITNGYSSVQIQVRNATSNDSWGPTSAEMNEIALLTYHDRYVDDIITILERRLNDKGKNWRHVMKALTLLLYCVYEGSDAITDWLRRNLHLVTTLCEFTYADARNIDQGGPIRAKATVLTELLQDETKLMNEKQNYQRIRQQMGKPGIVDFNTHTSTTADTSSHGRLTLDLPPPTSPNSMVRPKSSRQSLEGRYSLSLQTPLQSIQEDSNELVQIASREVLDLNMSK
;
A
#
# COMPACT_ATOMS: atom_id res chain seq x y z
N MET A 1 9.78 -0.78 -22.95
CA MET A 1 8.58 -1.17 -23.73
C MET A 1 7.93 -2.51 -23.32
N ALA A 2 8.35 -3.21 -22.25
CA ALA A 2 7.81 -4.53 -21.89
C ALA A 2 6.64 -4.54 -20.88
N LYS A 3 6.26 -3.39 -20.30
CA LYS A 3 5.17 -3.30 -19.29
C LYS A 3 3.79 -3.40 -19.94
N HIS A 4 3.58 -2.73 -21.08
CA HIS A 4 2.28 -2.67 -21.74
C HIS A 4 1.89 -3.99 -22.42
N SER A 5 2.86 -4.75 -22.93
CA SER A 5 2.60 -6.08 -23.51
C SER A 5 2.02 -7.05 -22.47
N LYS A 6 2.58 -7.11 -21.24
CA LYS A 6 2.09 -8.02 -20.18
C LYS A 6 0.70 -7.62 -19.66
N GLN A 7 0.40 -6.32 -19.60
CA GLN A 7 -0.94 -5.82 -19.26
C GLN A 7 -1.96 -6.19 -20.33
N PHE A 8 -1.59 -6.04 -21.62
CA PHE A 8 -2.47 -6.39 -22.73
C PHE A 8 -2.79 -7.90 -22.81
N VAL A 9 -1.78 -8.76 -22.60
CA VAL A 9 -1.99 -10.23 -22.58
C VAL A 9 -2.84 -10.66 -21.37
N ARG A 10 -2.75 -9.95 -20.24
CA ARG A 10 -3.62 -10.16 -19.07
C ARG A 10 -5.06 -9.70 -19.36
N SER A 11 -5.25 -8.55 -20.01
CA SER A 11 -6.59 -8.08 -20.43
C SER A 11 -7.28 -9.06 -21.37
N LEU A 12 -6.55 -9.63 -22.35
CA LEU A 12 -7.11 -10.65 -23.24
C LEU A 12 -7.50 -11.93 -22.48
N LYS A 13 -6.65 -12.43 -21.56
CA LYS A 13 -6.99 -13.60 -20.71
C LYS A 13 -8.12 -13.34 -19.71
N ASN A 14 -8.38 -12.08 -19.34
CA ASN A 14 -9.47 -11.73 -18.44
C ASN A 14 -10.83 -11.80 -19.16
N ILE A 15 -10.89 -11.41 -20.44
CA ILE A 15 -12.09 -11.48 -21.27
C ILE A 15 -12.46 -12.95 -21.56
N THR A 16 -11.48 -13.84 -21.74
CA THR A 16 -11.75 -15.27 -22.01
C THR A 16 -12.15 -16.07 -20.77
N ASN A 17 -11.84 -15.58 -19.56
CA ASN A 17 -12.10 -16.28 -18.30
C ASN A 17 -13.35 -15.78 -17.56
N GLY A 18 -14.05 -14.77 -18.08
CA GLY A 18 -15.28 -14.25 -17.47
C GLY A 18 -15.09 -13.59 -16.09
N TYR A 19 -13.89 -13.07 -15.80
CA TYR A 19 -13.65 -12.37 -14.52
C TYR A 19 -14.42 -11.05 -14.46
N SER A 20 -15.03 -10.77 -13.31
CA SER A 20 -15.69 -9.48 -13.05
C SER A 20 -14.67 -8.34 -12.97
N SER A 21 -15.12 -7.10 -13.17
CA SER A 21 -14.27 -5.90 -13.03
C SER A 21 -13.57 -5.85 -11.66
N VAL A 22 -14.28 -6.22 -10.60
CA VAL A 22 -13.77 -6.30 -9.23
C VAL A 22 -12.67 -7.35 -9.11
N GLN A 23 -12.89 -8.55 -9.64
CA GLN A 23 -11.86 -9.61 -9.63
C GLN A 23 -10.60 -9.17 -10.38
N ILE A 24 -10.75 -8.48 -11.51
CA ILE A 24 -9.61 -7.94 -12.28
C ILE A 24 -8.84 -6.91 -11.45
N GLN A 25 -9.54 -6.02 -10.77
CA GLN A 25 -8.94 -4.98 -9.93
C GLN A 25 -8.13 -5.58 -8.78
N VAL A 26 -8.70 -6.53 -8.04
CA VAL A 26 -7.98 -7.21 -6.95
C VAL A 26 -6.79 -8.00 -7.48
N ARG A 27 -6.91 -8.65 -8.64
CA ARG A 27 -5.79 -9.36 -9.28
C ARG A 27 -4.66 -8.43 -9.69
N ASN A 28 -4.98 -7.22 -10.13
CA ASN A 28 -3.99 -6.20 -10.49
C ASN A 28 -3.31 -5.63 -9.24
N ALA A 29 -4.09 -5.29 -8.20
CA ALA A 29 -3.58 -4.82 -6.92
C ALA A 29 -2.66 -5.86 -6.25
N THR A 30 -2.92 -7.16 -6.45
CA THR A 30 -2.13 -8.28 -5.89
C THR A 30 -1.19 -8.93 -6.91
N SER A 31 -0.83 -8.23 -7.99
CA SER A 31 0.05 -8.78 -9.04
C SER A 31 1.48 -9.05 -8.56
N ASN A 32 2.21 -9.94 -9.25
CA ASN A 32 3.64 -10.22 -8.99
C ASN A 32 4.61 -9.09 -9.41
N ASP A 33 4.10 -7.89 -9.65
CA ASP A 33 4.92 -6.76 -10.09
C ASP A 33 5.77 -6.22 -8.93
N SER A 34 6.84 -5.47 -9.25
CA SER A 34 7.84 -5.12 -8.23
C SER A 34 7.40 -4.05 -7.23
N TRP A 35 6.25 -3.43 -7.48
CA TRP A 35 5.63 -2.39 -6.67
C TRP A 35 4.36 -2.91 -5.99
N GLY A 36 4.05 -2.34 -4.81
CA GLY A 36 2.83 -2.61 -4.07
C GLY A 36 1.58 -1.99 -4.72
N PRO A 37 0.37 -2.35 -4.24
CA PRO A 37 -0.84 -1.61 -4.62
C PRO A 37 -0.75 -0.16 -4.14
N THR A 38 -1.30 0.76 -4.92
CA THR A 38 -1.39 2.17 -4.54
C THR A 38 -2.49 2.38 -3.49
N SER A 39 -2.38 3.43 -2.68
CA SER A 39 -3.42 3.75 -1.69
C SER A 39 -4.79 3.98 -2.33
N ALA A 40 -4.83 4.55 -3.54
CA ALA A 40 -6.07 4.75 -4.28
C ALA A 40 -6.72 3.42 -4.67
N GLU A 41 -5.95 2.47 -5.21
CA GLU A 41 -6.45 1.12 -5.55
C GLU A 41 -6.95 0.37 -4.30
N MET A 42 -6.24 0.46 -3.17
CA MET A 42 -6.67 -0.17 -1.92
C MET A 42 -7.95 0.46 -1.37
N ASN A 43 -8.07 1.79 -1.43
CA ASN A 43 -9.27 2.50 -1.01
C ASN A 43 -10.49 2.11 -1.85
N GLU A 44 -10.34 2.06 -3.17
CA GLU A 44 -11.43 1.66 -4.06
C GLU A 44 -11.89 0.21 -3.78
N ILE A 45 -10.93 -0.71 -3.61
CA ILE A 45 -11.26 -2.10 -3.24
C ILE A 45 -11.95 -2.15 -1.86
N ALA A 46 -11.48 -1.39 -0.87
CA ALA A 46 -12.09 -1.34 0.46
C ALA A 46 -13.55 -0.85 0.39
N LEU A 47 -13.84 0.17 -0.42
CA LEU A 47 -15.22 0.63 -0.63
C LEU A 47 -16.10 -0.44 -1.30
N LEU A 48 -15.55 -1.24 -2.20
CA LEU A 48 -16.29 -2.34 -2.83
C LEU A 48 -16.65 -3.45 -1.84
N THR A 49 -15.92 -3.62 -0.72
CA THR A 49 -16.22 -4.65 0.29
C THR A 49 -17.56 -4.45 1.00
N TYR A 50 -18.17 -3.27 0.92
CA TYR A 50 -19.50 -3.00 1.48
C TYR A 50 -20.65 -3.61 0.67
N HIS A 51 -20.37 -4.14 -0.53
CA HIS A 51 -21.38 -4.80 -1.36
C HIS A 51 -21.18 -6.32 -1.32
N ASP A 52 -22.21 -7.06 -0.88
CA ASP A 52 -22.15 -8.53 -0.69
C ASP A 52 -21.66 -9.29 -1.94
N ARG A 53 -22.13 -8.89 -3.13
CA ARG A 53 -21.68 -9.53 -4.38
C ARG A 53 -20.20 -9.32 -4.66
N TYR A 54 -19.66 -8.15 -4.32
CA TYR A 54 -18.27 -7.80 -4.62
C TYR A 54 -17.31 -8.30 -3.55
N VAL A 55 -17.74 -8.38 -2.28
CA VAL A 55 -16.90 -8.90 -1.21
C VAL A 55 -16.54 -10.38 -1.43
N ASP A 56 -17.48 -11.20 -1.92
CA ASP A 56 -17.22 -12.60 -2.26
C ASP A 56 -16.18 -12.75 -3.38
N ASP A 57 -16.26 -11.89 -4.39
CA ASP A 57 -15.30 -11.82 -5.49
C ASP A 57 -13.89 -11.42 -5.00
N ILE A 58 -13.83 -10.44 -4.11
CA ILE A 58 -12.59 -9.95 -3.48
C ILE A 58 -11.95 -11.07 -2.64
N ILE A 59 -12.75 -11.69 -1.77
CA ILE A 59 -12.34 -12.81 -0.91
C ILE A 59 -11.78 -13.95 -1.75
N THR A 60 -12.48 -14.37 -2.80
CA THR A 60 -12.06 -15.48 -3.66
C THR A 60 -10.67 -15.27 -4.26
N ILE A 61 -10.35 -14.03 -4.68
CA ILE A 61 -9.02 -13.72 -5.20
C ILE A 61 -7.99 -13.68 -4.07
N LEU A 62 -8.30 -13.06 -2.92
CA LEU A 62 -7.39 -12.93 -1.79
C LEU A 62 -7.04 -14.30 -1.20
N GLU A 63 -8.01 -15.19 -1.02
CA GLU A 63 -7.80 -16.56 -0.53
C GLU A 63 -6.82 -17.33 -1.40
N ARG A 64 -6.97 -17.24 -2.73
CA ARG A 64 -6.03 -17.86 -3.68
C ARG A 64 -4.62 -17.28 -3.56
N ARG A 65 -4.51 -15.98 -3.31
CA ARG A 65 -3.22 -15.27 -3.18
C ARG A 65 -2.53 -15.54 -1.84
N LEU A 66 -3.27 -15.77 -0.76
CA LEU A 66 -2.71 -16.16 0.53
C LEU A 66 -2.15 -17.59 0.48
N ASN A 67 -2.73 -18.46 -0.34
CA ASN A 67 -2.26 -19.83 -0.53
C ASN A 67 -1.09 -19.97 -1.52
N ASP A 68 -0.60 -18.88 -2.12
CA ASP A 68 0.59 -18.89 -2.96
C ASP A 68 1.86 -19.21 -2.14
N LYS A 69 2.86 -19.84 -2.77
CA LYS A 69 4.10 -20.28 -2.10
C LYS A 69 5.36 -19.95 -2.91
N GLY A 70 6.50 -19.93 -2.23
CA GLY A 70 7.83 -19.82 -2.83
C GLY A 70 8.01 -18.58 -3.70
N LYS A 71 8.30 -18.77 -4.99
CA LYS A 71 8.59 -17.69 -5.96
C LYS A 71 7.46 -16.67 -6.12
N ASN A 72 6.23 -16.99 -5.70
CA ASN A 72 5.07 -16.11 -5.75
C ASN A 72 4.88 -15.29 -4.46
N TRP A 73 5.88 -15.19 -3.59
CA TRP A 73 5.82 -14.46 -2.32
C TRP A 73 5.24 -13.02 -2.43
N ARG A 74 5.42 -12.33 -3.57
CA ARG A 74 4.84 -10.99 -3.78
C ARG A 74 3.33 -10.99 -3.80
N HIS A 75 2.70 -12.06 -4.30
CA HIS A 75 1.25 -12.24 -4.24
C HIS A 75 0.77 -12.26 -2.79
N VAL A 76 1.42 -13.08 -1.96
CA VAL A 76 1.13 -13.22 -0.53
C VAL A 76 1.34 -11.88 0.19
N MET A 77 2.49 -11.25 -0.01
CA MET A 77 2.86 -9.97 0.59
C MET A 77 1.83 -8.86 0.27
N LYS A 78 1.45 -8.75 -1.01
CA LYS A 78 0.49 -7.71 -1.46
C LYS A 78 -0.93 -8.04 -1.04
N ALA A 79 -1.32 -9.31 -0.99
CA ALA A 79 -2.61 -9.74 -0.46
C ALA A 79 -2.75 -9.42 1.04
N LEU A 80 -1.72 -9.71 1.85
CA LEU A 80 -1.70 -9.32 3.27
C LEU A 80 -1.77 -7.80 3.46
N THR A 81 -1.09 -7.04 2.59
CA THR A 81 -1.14 -5.58 2.64
C THR A 81 -2.55 -5.05 2.36
N LEU A 82 -3.21 -5.60 1.33
CA LEU A 82 -4.59 -5.23 1.00
C LEU A 82 -5.58 -5.66 2.09
N LEU A 83 -5.42 -6.86 2.67
CA LEU A 83 -6.26 -7.33 3.77
C LEU A 83 -6.15 -6.47 5.01
N LEU A 84 -4.93 -6.08 5.41
CA LEU A 84 -4.74 -5.15 6.52
C LEU A 84 -5.48 -3.83 6.27
N TYR A 85 -5.39 -3.30 5.04
CA TYR A 85 -6.11 -2.08 4.68
C TYR A 85 -7.64 -2.27 4.77
N CYS A 86 -8.18 -3.37 4.24
CA CYS A 86 -9.60 -3.69 4.33
C CYS A 86 -10.07 -3.93 5.77
N VAL A 87 -9.21 -4.46 6.65
CA VAL A 87 -9.53 -4.60 8.08
C VAL A 87 -9.62 -3.23 8.76
N TYR A 88 -8.88 -2.22 8.31
CA TYR A 88 -8.96 -0.87 8.87
C TYR A 88 -10.12 -0.04 8.30
N GLU A 89 -10.33 -0.07 6.98
CA GLU A 89 -11.27 0.83 6.29
C GLU A 89 -12.49 0.14 5.66
N GLY A 90 -12.45 -1.17 5.47
CA GLY A 90 -13.48 -1.91 4.75
C GLY A 90 -14.65 -2.36 5.62
N SER A 91 -15.50 -3.17 5.01
CA SER A 91 -16.64 -3.83 5.65
C SER A 91 -16.18 -4.89 6.66
N ASP A 92 -16.95 -5.01 7.76
CA ASP A 92 -16.73 -6.04 8.77
C ASP A 92 -16.85 -7.47 8.22
N ALA A 93 -17.53 -7.65 7.07
CA ALA A 93 -17.61 -8.93 6.36
C ALA A 93 -16.22 -9.56 6.07
N ILE A 94 -15.21 -8.73 5.74
CA ILE A 94 -13.83 -9.21 5.54
C ILE A 94 -13.21 -9.67 6.87
N THR A 95 -13.46 -8.93 7.94
CA THR A 95 -12.96 -9.26 9.29
C THR A 95 -13.56 -10.58 9.76
N ASP A 96 -14.87 -10.77 9.56
CA ASP A 96 -15.57 -12.00 9.94
C ASP A 96 -15.14 -13.20 9.09
N TRP A 97 -14.89 -12.99 7.79
CA TRP A 97 -14.31 -14.04 6.94
C TRP A 97 -12.89 -14.42 7.39
N LEU A 98 -12.05 -13.45 7.74
CA LEU A 98 -10.70 -13.69 8.24
C LEU A 98 -10.71 -14.44 9.58
N ARG A 99 -11.61 -14.11 10.50
CA ARG A 99 -11.78 -14.82 11.78
C ARG A 99 -12.16 -16.29 11.55
N ARG A 100 -13.09 -16.56 10.63
CA ARG A 100 -13.47 -17.94 10.24
C ARG A 100 -12.32 -18.71 9.60
N ASN A 101 -11.44 -18.02 8.87
CA ASN A 101 -10.34 -18.60 8.13
C ASN A 101 -8.97 -18.23 8.71
N LEU A 102 -8.88 -18.09 10.04
CA LEU A 102 -7.69 -17.59 10.73
C LEU A 102 -6.41 -18.38 10.37
N HIS A 103 -6.56 -19.69 10.15
CA HIS A 103 -5.48 -20.60 9.74
C HIS A 103 -4.74 -20.13 8.47
N LEU A 104 -5.42 -19.47 7.52
CA LEU A 104 -4.79 -18.93 6.31
C LEU A 104 -3.76 -17.84 6.63
N VAL A 105 -4.00 -17.04 7.68
CA VAL A 105 -3.09 -15.99 8.11
C VAL A 105 -2.05 -16.55 9.08
N THR A 106 -2.46 -17.39 10.04
CA THR A 106 -1.55 -17.97 11.04
C THR A 106 -0.42 -18.77 10.41
N THR A 107 -0.70 -19.54 9.35
CA THR A 107 0.35 -20.29 8.64
C THR A 107 1.38 -19.39 7.95
N LEU A 108 1.02 -18.15 7.61
CA LEU A 108 1.93 -17.17 7.02
C LEU A 108 2.89 -16.55 8.04
N CYS A 109 2.64 -16.70 9.35
CA CYS A 109 3.59 -16.33 10.40
C CYS A 109 4.89 -17.14 10.34
N GLU A 110 4.86 -18.32 9.72
CA GLU A 110 6.03 -19.19 9.52
C GLU A 110 6.49 -19.20 8.05
N PHE A 111 6.00 -18.26 7.22
CA PHE A 111 6.34 -18.22 5.81
C PHE A 111 7.84 -17.99 5.60
N THR A 112 8.49 -18.86 4.83
CA THR A 112 9.92 -18.77 4.50
C THR A 112 10.13 -18.76 2.99
N TYR A 113 10.96 -17.82 2.52
CA TYR A 113 11.42 -17.80 1.15
C TYR A 113 12.69 -16.95 1.03
N ALA A 114 13.79 -17.59 0.61
CA ALA A 114 15.00 -16.92 0.21
C ALA A 114 15.02 -16.77 -1.32
N ASP A 115 15.34 -15.57 -1.81
CA ASP A 115 15.48 -15.34 -3.25
C ASP A 115 16.82 -15.84 -3.80
N ALA A 116 17.05 -15.65 -5.11
CA ALA A 116 18.30 -16.06 -5.77
C ALA A 116 19.56 -15.34 -5.24
N ARG A 117 19.39 -14.24 -4.50
CA ARG A 117 20.48 -13.50 -3.83
C ARG A 117 20.62 -13.90 -2.36
N ASN A 118 19.90 -14.94 -1.93
CA ASN A 118 19.82 -15.42 -0.57
C ASN A 118 19.27 -14.37 0.43
N ILE A 119 18.39 -13.47 -0.06
CA ILE A 119 17.70 -12.48 0.76
C ILE A 119 16.38 -13.10 1.24
N ASP A 120 16.11 -13.04 2.54
CA ASP A 120 14.84 -13.49 3.12
C ASP A 120 13.71 -12.52 2.76
N GLN A 121 12.87 -12.94 1.82
CA GLN A 121 11.65 -12.22 1.45
C GLN A 121 10.45 -12.65 2.29
N GLY A 122 10.59 -13.68 3.13
CA GLY A 122 9.56 -14.12 4.07
C GLY A 122 9.47 -13.25 5.31
N GLY A 123 10.56 -12.61 5.74
CA GLY A 123 10.57 -11.73 6.92
C GLY A 123 9.44 -10.70 6.96
N PRO A 124 9.27 -9.86 5.92
CA PRO A 124 8.17 -8.89 5.86
C PRO A 124 6.77 -9.52 5.84
N ILE A 125 6.62 -10.71 5.25
CA ILE A 125 5.35 -11.46 5.22
C ILE A 125 4.98 -11.92 6.63
N ARG A 126 5.94 -12.53 7.34
CA ARG A 126 5.75 -12.99 8.73
C ARG A 126 5.36 -11.82 9.64
N ALA A 127 6.07 -10.69 9.55
CA ALA A 127 5.76 -9.50 10.35
C ALA A 127 4.32 -9.00 10.12
N LYS A 128 3.84 -8.92 8.87
CA LYS A 128 2.46 -8.52 8.59
C LYS A 128 1.43 -9.55 9.03
N ALA A 129 1.72 -10.84 8.85
CA ALA A 129 0.84 -11.92 9.29
C ALA A 129 0.66 -11.94 10.81
N THR A 130 1.73 -11.69 11.57
CA THR A 130 1.67 -11.54 13.03
C THR A 130 0.77 -10.39 13.43
N VAL A 131 0.99 -9.20 12.87
CA VAL A 131 0.14 -8.01 13.15
C VAL A 131 -1.32 -8.29 12.82
N LEU A 132 -1.61 -8.87 11.66
CA LEU A 132 -2.99 -9.20 11.27
C LEU A 132 -3.63 -10.22 12.21
N THR A 133 -2.88 -11.25 12.62
CA THR A 133 -3.37 -12.27 13.56
C THR A 133 -3.70 -11.66 14.92
N GLU A 134 -2.83 -10.79 15.46
CA GLU A 134 -3.08 -10.09 16.72
C GLU A 134 -4.34 -9.22 16.66
N LEU A 135 -4.54 -8.49 15.56
CA LEU A 135 -5.73 -7.65 15.37
C LEU A 135 -7.03 -8.46 15.27
N LEU A 136 -6.98 -9.66 14.69
CA LEU A 136 -8.15 -10.52 14.55
C LEU A 136 -8.54 -11.21 15.86
N GLN A 137 -7.58 -11.42 16.77
CA GLN A 137 -7.79 -12.04 18.08
C GLN A 137 -8.38 -11.06 19.12
N ASP A 138 -7.98 -9.79 19.06
CA ASP A 138 -8.45 -8.76 20.00
C ASP A 138 -9.34 -7.72 19.31
N GLU A 139 -10.66 -7.90 19.47
CA GLU A 139 -11.67 -7.01 18.91
C GLU A 139 -11.63 -5.59 19.50
N THR A 140 -11.26 -5.45 20.78
CA THR A 140 -11.19 -4.13 21.44
C THR A 140 -10.01 -3.32 20.89
N LYS A 141 -8.86 -3.98 20.71
CA LYS A 141 -7.69 -3.40 20.06
C LYS A 141 -8.00 -3.00 18.62
N LEU A 142 -8.69 -3.87 17.87
CA LEU A 142 -9.09 -3.58 16.49
C LEU A 142 -9.98 -2.34 16.39
N MET A 143 -11.01 -2.22 17.25
CA MET A 143 -11.91 -1.07 17.25
C MET A 143 -11.17 0.24 17.57
N ASN A 144 -10.28 0.22 18.56
CA ASN A 144 -9.46 1.38 18.91
C ASN A 144 -8.54 1.80 17.75
N GLU A 145 -7.91 0.82 17.09
CA GLU A 145 -7.00 1.08 15.97
C GLU A 145 -7.76 1.63 14.75
N LYS A 146 -8.96 1.09 14.44
CA LYS A 146 -9.86 1.63 13.40
C LYS A 146 -10.21 3.10 13.67
N GLN A 147 -10.62 3.44 14.91
CA GLN A 147 -10.95 4.81 15.28
C GLN A 147 -9.74 5.74 15.18
N ASN A 148 -8.56 5.29 15.62
CA ASN A 148 -7.34 6.07 15.53
C ASN A 148 -6.93 6.32 14.08
N TYR A 149 -6.98 5.28 13.25
CA TYR A 149 -6.67 5.35 11.83
C TYR A 149 -7.59 6.35 11.11
N GLN A 150 -8.90 6.29 11.36
CA GLN A 150 -9.87 7.24 10.80
C GLN A 150 -9.59 8.68 11.24
N ARG A 151 -9.23 8.90 12.50
CA ARG A 151 -8.86 10.23 13.03
C ARG A 151 -7.65 10.81 12.31
N ILE A 152 -6.57 10.04 12.18
CA ILE A 152 -5.33 10.49 11.51
C ILE A 152 -5.62 10.80 10.04
N ARG A 153 -6.38 9.94 9.36
CA ARG A 153 -6.75 10.15 7.95
C ARG A 153 -7.56 11.43 7.74
N GLN A 154 -8.53 11.71 8.61
CA GLN A 154 -9.31 12.95 8.56
C GLN A 154 -8.45 14.20 8.79
N GLN A 155 -7.41 14.09 9.61
CA GLN A 155 -6.44 15.18 9.82
C GLN A 155 -5.55 15.40 8.59
N MET A 156 -5.10 14.32 7.93
CA MET A 156 -4.27 14.43 6.72
C MET A 156 -5.03 14.93 5.48
N GLY A 157 -6.36 14.79 5.45
CA GLY A 157 -7.21 15.34 4.38
C GLY A 157 -7.53 16.84 4.50
N LYS A 158 -7.12 17.49 5.60
CA LYS A 158 -7.32 18.93 5.82
C LYS A 158 -5.98 19.66 5.58
N PRO A 159 -5.80 20.35 4.44
CA PRO A 159 -4.62 21.19 4.27
C PRO A 159 -4.74 22.40 5.20
N GLY A 160 -3.84 22.50 6.18
CA GLY A 160 -3.67 23.69 7.02
C GLY A 160 -4.68 23.84 8.16
N ILE A 161 -4.48 23.11 9.25
CA ILE A 161 -4.58 23.58 10.64
C ILE A 161 -4.06 22.46 11.53
N VAL A 162 -2.81 22.61 11.96
CA VAL A 162 -2.26 21.88 13.10
C VAL A 162 -2.21 22.86 14.26
N ASP A 163 -3.37 23.15 14.85
CA ASP A 163 -3.44 23.85 16.13
C ASP A 163 -3.08 22.86 17.24
N PHE A 164 -1.78 22.65 17.43
CA PHE A 164 -1.21 22.00 18.61
C PHE A 164 -1.26 22.98 19.80
N ASN A 165 -2.47 23.37 20.23
CA ASN A 165 -2.62 24.02 21.53
C ASN A 165 -4.05 23.88 22.08
N THR A 166 -4.28 22.86 22.89
CA THR A 166 -5.40 22.84 23.82
C THR A 166 -4.96 22.06 25.05
N HIS A 167 -4.69 22.78 26.15
CA HIS A 167 -4.97 22.43 27.55
C HIS A 167 -4.50 23.63 28.39
N THR A 168 -5.35 24.65 28.63
CA THR A 168 -6.15 24.80 29.86
C THR A 168 -5.35 24.49 31.13
N SER A 169 -4.88 25.54 31.81
CA SER A 169 -4.35 25.48 33.16
C SER A 169 -5.48 25.21 34.16
N THR A 170 -5.47 24.10 34.90
CA THR A 170 -6.00 24.01 36.29
C THR A 170 -5.40 22.78 37.01
N THR A 171 -4.51 23.06 37.98
CA THR A 171 -4.15 22.34 39.23
C THR A 171 -3.81 20.83 39.27
N ALA A 172 -2.57 20.56 39.73
CA ALA A 172 -2.05 19.46 40.58
C ALA A 172 -2.79 18.10 40.63
N ASP A 173 -2.12 16.99 40.28
CA ASP A 173 -1.37 16.17 41.25
C ASP A 173 -0.57 15.02 40.56
N THR A 174 0.22 14.32 41.38
CA THR A 174 1.43 13.53 41.09
C THR A 174 1.22 12.09 40.56
N SER A 175 2.23 11.59 39.84
CA SER A 175 2.65 10.18 39.64
C SER A 175 2.20 9.38 38.39
N SER A 176 3.16 9.29 37.45
CA SER A 176 3.63 8.09 36.74
C SER A 176 2.63 7.01 36.29
N HIS A 177 2.43 6.84 34.97
CA HIS A 177 2.54 5.55 34.26
C HIS A 177 2.66 5.81 32.74
N GLY A 178 3.53 5.02 32.10
CA GLY A 178 4.21 5.34 30.85
C GLY A 178 3.36 5.26 29.57
N ARG A 179 3.51 6.33 28.78
CA ARG A 179 3.07 6.47 27.39
C ARG A 179 4.07 5.73 26.48
N LEU A 180 3.64 4.65 25.82
CA LEU A 180 4.42 3.95 24.79
C LEU A 180 4.35 4.73 23.47
N THR A 181 5.17 5.79 23.36
CA THR A 181 5.56 6.34 22.07
C THR A 181 6.80 5.60 21.58
N LEU A 182 6.77 5.11 20.34
CA LEU A 182 7.93 4.63 19.60
C LEU A 182 8.95 5.77 19.52
N ASP A 183 9.92 5.74 20.44
CA ASP A 183 11.04 6.67 20.49
C ASP A 183 12.06 6.21 19.44
N LEU A 184 12.02 6.87 18.28
CA LEU A 184 13.03 6.74 17.25
C LEU A 184 14.19 7.68 17.64
N PRO A 185 15.42 7.20 17.86
CA PRO A 185 16.51 8.08 18.24
C PRO A 185 16.83 9.08 17.11
N PRO A 186 17.11 10.35 17.42
CA PRO A 186 17.53 11.34 16.42
C PRO A 186 18.90 10.97 15.83
N PRO A 187 19.17 11.34 14.56
CA PRO A 187 20.49 11.14 13.97
C PRO A 187 21.53 11.93 14.75
N THR A 188 22.53 11.23 15.26
CA THR A 188 23.70 11.81 15.90
C THR A 188 24.51 12.62 14.89
N SER A 189 24.53 13.95 15.07
CA SER A 189 25.52 14.82 14.45
C SER A 189 26.93 14.41 14.93
N PRO A 190 27.90 14.13 14.04
CA PRO A 190 29.27 13.89 14.48
C PRO A 190 29.92 15.21 14.87
N ASN A 191 30.56 15.14 16.04
CA ASN A 191 31.20 16.21 16.77
C ASN A 191 32.31 16.93 15.99
N SER A 192 32.59 18.16 16.41
CA SER A 192 33.66 19.04 15.96
C SER A 192 35.01 18.31 15.86
N MET A 193 35.61 18.33 14.68
CA MET A 193 36.98 17.86 14.47
C MET A 193 37.96 19.01 14.67
N VAL A 194 38.85 18.84 15.64
CA VAL A 194 40.05 19.64 15.86
C VAL A 194 40.96 19.53 14.64
N ARG A 195 41.42 20.69 14.17
CA ARG A 195 42.38 20.88 13.08
C ARG A 195 43.76 20.30 13.41
N PRO A 196 44.44 19.70 12.41
CA PRO A 196 45.86 20.00 12.20
C PRO A 196 46.19 20.39 10.75
N LYS A 197 47.37 20.99 10.59
CA LYS A 197 47.88 21.69 9.40
C LYS A 197 48.43 20.75 8.32
N SER A 198 48.23 21.18 7.06
CA SER A 198 49.13 21.11 5.89
C SER A 198 49.75 19.77 5.49
N SER A 199 49.43 19.29 4.29
CA SER A 199 50.37 19.25 3.14
C SER A 199 49.67 18.88 1.82
N ARG A 200 50.11 19.55 0.75
CA ARG A 200 49.72 19.45 -0.66
C ARG A 200 49.79 18.02 -1.23
N GLN A 201 48.89 17.67 -2.16
CA GLN A 201 49.25 17.50 -3.59
C GLN A 201 48.04 17.30 -4.50
N SER A 202 48.24 17.77 -5.74
CA SER A 202 47.35 17.90 -6.90
C SER A 202 46.97 16.55 -7.52
N LEU A 203 45.81 16.48 -8.21
CA LEU A 203 45.73 15.98 -9.60
C LEU A 203 44.30 16.10 -10.17
N GLU A 204 44.27 16.61 -11.40
CA GLU A 204 43.12 16.91 -12.27
C GLU A 204 42.35 15.66 -12.73
N GLY A 205 41.11 15.87 -13.21
CA GLY A 205 40.38 14.81 -13.92
C GLY A 205 39.00 15.25 -14.40
N ARG A 206 38.98 16.07 -15.46
CA ARG A 206 37.83 16.49 -16.28
C ARG A 206 36.88 15.34 -16.61
N TYR A 207 35.57 15.60 -16.70
CA TYR A 207 34.73 15.41 -17.91
C TYR A 207 33.43 16.22 -17.76
N SER A 208 33.27 17.26 -18.58
CA SER A 208 31.99 17.91 -18.87
C SER A 208 31.42 17.32 -20.16
N LEU A 209 30.09 17.23 -20.27
CA LEU A 209 29.38 17.26 -21.56
C LEU A 209 27.91 17.62 -21.31
N SER A 210 27.58 18.84 -21.70
CA SER A 210 26.25 19.37 -21.90
C SER A 210 25.65 18.83 -23.21
N LEU A 211 24.40 18.36 -23.18
CA LEU A 211 23.52 18.38 -24.35
C LEU A 211 22.10 18.73 -23.92
N GLN A 212 21.70 19.93 -24.33
CA GLN A 212 20.32 20.38 -24.35
C GLN A 212 19.88 20.38 -25.82
N THR A 213 18.73 19.77 -26.12
CA THR A 213 17.83 20.16 -27.22
C THR A 213 16.47 19.47 -27.07
N PRO A 214 15.40 20.04 -27.65
CA PRO A 214 14.04 20.00 -27.13
C PRO A 214 13.14 19.05 -27.93
N LEU A 215 12.09 18.50 -27.33
CA LEU A 215 10.94 17.98 -28.07
C LEU A 215 9.68 18.05 -27.22
N GLN A 216 8.88 19.05 -27.56
CA GLN A 216 7.50 19.29 -27.15
C GLN A 216 6.62 18.60 -28.18
N SER A 217 5.87 17.55 -27.79
CA SER A 217 4.71 16.97 -28.50
C SER A 217 4.35 15.56 -27.98
N ILE A 218 4.03 15.40 -26.69
CA ILE A 218 3.30 14.20 -26.22
C ILE A 218 2.34 14.58 -25.07
N GLN A 219 1.56 15.64 -25.27
CA GLN A 219 0.51 16.03 -24.32
C GLN A 219 -0.86 16.20 -25.02
N GLU A 220 -0.92 16.12 -26.36
CA GLU A 220 -2.18 16.38 -27.09
C GLU A 220 -3.02 15.11 -27.30
N ASP A 221 -2.41 13.93 -27.46
CA ASP A 221 -3.15 12.67 -27.72
C ASP A 221 -3.97 12.17 -26.52
N SER A 222 -3.57 12.52 -25.29
CA SER A 222 -4.28 12.12 -24.07
C SER A 222 -5.62 12.84 -23.93
N ASN A 223 -5.75 14.04 -24.51
CA ASN A 223 -6.97 14.83 -24.42
C ASN A 223 -7.99 14.48 -25.50
N GLU A 224 -7.55 14.04 -26.70
CA GLU A 224 -8.47 13.56 -27.74
C GLU A 224 -9.19 12.28 -27.31
N LEU A 225 -8.50 11.32 -26.68
CA LEU A 225 -9.13 10.08 -26.22
C LEU A 225 -10.14 10.32 -25.08
N VAL A 226 -9.90 11.32 -24.23
CA VAL A 226 -10.84 11.71 -23.17
C VAL A 226 -12.06 12.43 -23.75
N GLN A 227 -11.89 13.24 -24.80
CA GLN A 227 -13.01 13.89 -25.48
C GLN A 227 -13.86 12.90 -26.30
N ILE A 228 -13.24 11.92 -26.96
CA ILE A 228 -13.96 10.88 -27.71
C ILE A 228 -14.79 10.02 -26.74
N ALA A 229 -14.20 9.58 -25.63
CA ALA A 229 -14.91 8.80 -24.60
C ALA A 229 -16.05 9.60 -23.94
N SER A 230 -15.88 10.91 -23.76
CA SER A 230 -16.94 11.76 -23.18
C SER A 230 -18.09 12.01 -24.17
N ARG A 231 -17.84 11.99 -25.47
CA ARG A 231 -18.85 12.20 -26.51
C ARG A 231 -19.68 10.92 -26.76
N GLU A 232 -19.06 9.75 -26.71
CA GLU A 232 -19.77 8.45 -26.80
C GLU A 232 -20.72 8.21 -25.62
N VAL A 233 -20.34 8.67 -24.42
CA VAL A 233 -21.17 8.54 -23.21
C VAL A 233 -22.38 9.48 -23.25
N LEU A 234 -22.30 10.62 -23.94
CA LEU A 234 -23.42 11.56 -24.09
C LEU A 234 -24.40 11.10 -25.19
N ASP A 235 -23.91 10.54 -26.30
CA ASP A 235 -24.78 10.01 -27.37
C ASP A 235 -25.60 8.79 -26.92
N LEU A 236 -25.07 7.96 -26.00
CA LEU A 236 -25.80 6.84 -25.40
C LEU A 236 -26.89 7.26 -24.40
N ASN A 237 -26.82 8.48 -23.85
CA ASN A 237 -27.77 8.98 -22.85
C ASN A 237 -28.89 9.84 -23.46
N MET A 238 -28.80 10.16 -24.76
CA MET A 238 -29.84 10.91 -25.50
C MET A 238 -30.75 10.04 -26.37
N SER A 239 -30.55 8.71 -26.39
CA SER A 239 -31.37 7.77 -27.18
C SER A 239 -32.28 6.87 -26.32
N LYS A 240 -32.69 7.35 -25.14
CA LYS A 240 -33.78 6.78 -24.33
C LYS A 240 -34.87 7.79 -24.08
#